data_AF-A0A940EVH3-F1
#
_entry.id   AF-A0A940EVH3-F1
#
_cell.length_a   1.000
_cell.length_b   1.000
_cell.length_c   1.000
_cell.angle_alpha   90.00
_cell.angle_beta   90.00
_cell.angle_gamma   90.00
#
_symmetry.space_group_name_H-M   'P 1'
#
loop_
_entity.id
_entity.type
_entity.pdbx_description
1 polymer ?
#
loop_
_entity_poly.entity_id
_entity_poly.type
_entity_poly.pdbx_seq_one_letter_code
_entity_poly.pdbx_strand_id
1 'polypeptide(L)'
;MKPVIEIRRLESGAYAYRVTLRETGGRFASVEQCLVDAAATLAQDCAAVELNFEGLFLGACAVEALRRTPRAVAQRIEQHFQPA
;
A
#
# COMPACT_ATOMS: atom_id res chain seq x y z
N MET A 1 18.32 -2.65 0.44
CA MET A 1 17.29 -1.72 0.97
C MET A 1 15.93 -2.29 0.63
N LYS A 2 14.96 -2.26 1.56
CA LYS A 2 13.63 -2.83 1.35
C LYS A 2 12.70 -1.78 0.74
N PRO A 3 11.85 -2.11 -0.25
CA PRO A 3 10.91 -1.16 -0.80
C PRO A 3 9.85 -0.77 0.22
N VAL A 4 9.53 0.51 0.25
CA VAL A 4 8.46 1.10 1.06
C VAL A 4 7.34 1.51 0.13
N ILE A 5 6.11 1.11 0.45
CA ILE A 5 4.88 1.65 -0.16
C ILE A 5 4.30 2.65 0.82
N GLU A 6 4.27 3.91 0.43
CA GLU A 6 3.63 4.98 1.19
C GLU A 6 2.29 5.33 0.54
N ILE A 7 1.22 5.20 1.30
CA ILE A 7 -0.14 5.52 0.87
C ILE A 7 -0.57 6.81 1.57
N ARG A 8 -1.14 7.75 0.80
CA ARG A 8 -1.64 9.03 1.30
C ARG A 8 -3.08 9.22 0.86
N ARG A 9 -3.93 9.69 1.76
CA ARG A 9 -5.27 10.17 1.40
C ARG A 9 -5.15 11.60 0.87
N LEU A 10 -5.85 11.91 -0.22
CA LEU A 10 -5.84 13.23 -0.85
C LEU A 10 -7.11 14.01 -0.52
N GLU A 11 -8.27 13.42 -0.78
CA GLU A 11 -9.60 13.99 -0.54
C GLU A 11 -10.57 12.87 -0.11
N SER A 12 -11.84 13.18 0.17
CA SER A 12 -12.80 12.16 0.63
C SER A 12 -12.88 10.97 -0.37
N GLY A 13 -12.31 9.82 0.03
CA GLY A 13 -12.29 8.60 -0.77
C GLY A 13 -11.18 8.51 -1.84
N ALA A 14 -10.30 9.50 -1.96
CA ALA A 14 -9.22 9.50 -2.93
C ALA A 14 -7.87 9.21 -2.26
N TYR A 15 -7.11 8.27 -2.84
CA TYR A 15 -5.80 7.86 -2.33
C TYR A 15 -4.73 7.97 -3.42
N ALA A 16 -3.49 8.18 -3.00
CA ALA A 16 -2.29 8.03 -3.81
C ALA A 16 -1.32 7.08 -3.10
N TYR A 17 -0.48 6.39 -3.88
CA TYR A 17 0.63 5.61 -3.33
C TYR A 17 1.96 6.09 -3.92
N ARG A 18 3.06 5.76 -3.24
CA ARG A 18 4.44 5.98 -3.68
C ARG A 18 5.29 4.78 -3.29
N VAL A 19 6.05 4.23 -4.24
CA VAL A 19 7.03 3.17 -3.96
C VAL A 19 8.44 3.77 -3.95
N THR A 20 9.15 3.74 -2.83
CA THR A 20 10.45 4.45 -2.69
C THR A 20 11.58 3.89 -3.58
N LEU A 21 11.39 2.73 -4.20
CA LEU A 21 12.33 2.16 -5.20
C LEU A 21 11.96 2.45 -6.67
N ARG A 22 10.75 2.98 -6.94
CA ARG A 22 10.24 3.27 -8.29
C ARG A 22 9.20 4.37 -8.19
N GLU A 23 9.47 5.58 -8.69
CA GLU A 23 8.48 6.66 -8.64
C GLU A 23 7.21 6.29 -9.40
N THR A 24 6.11 6.10 -8.67
CA THR A 24 4.76 6.08 -9.24
C THR A 24 3.76 6.60 -8.22
N GLY A 25 2.90 7.51 -8.68
CA GLY A 25 1.75 8.02 -7.97
C GLY A 25 0.58 8.20 -8.95
N GLY A 26 -0.57 7.63 -8.58
CA GLY A 26 -1.84 7.75 -9.27
C GLY A 26 -2.97 7.93 -8.24
N ARG A 27 -4.08 8.54 -8.65
CA ARG A 27 -5.27 8.72 -7.79
C ARG A 27 -6.17 7.50 -7.96
N PHE A 28 -6.52 6.85 -6.86
CA PHE A 28 -7.42 5.68 -6.85
C PHE A 28 -8.61 5.89 -5.95
N ALA A 29 -9.68 5.15 -6.25
CA ALA A 29 -10.93 5.17 -5.51
C ALA A 29 -10.87 4.41 -4.17
N SER A 30 -9.83 3.59 -3.93
CA SER A 30 -9.69 2.81 -2.69
C SER A 30 -8.23 2.46 -2.36
N VAL A 31 -7.97 2.14 -1.09
CA VAL A 31 -6.67 1.64 -0.60
C VAL A 31 -6.32 0.31 -1.25
N GLU A 32 -7.30 -0.57 -1.46
CA GLU A 32 -7.11 -1.85 -2.15
C GLU A 32 -6.49 -1.66 -3.53
N GLN A 33 -7.04 -0.74 -4.32
CA GLN A 33 -6.56 -0.47 -5.67
C GLN A 33 -5.13 0.08 -5.67
N CYS A 34 -4.79 0.94 -4.70
CA CYS A 34 -3.42 1.42 -4.49
C CYS A 34 -2.45 0.25 -4.23
N LEU A 35 -2.84 -0.73 -3.40
CA LEU A 35 -2.01 -1.89 -3.10
C LEU A 35 -1.82 -2.80 -4.30
N VAL A 36 -2.87 -3.02 -5.10
CA VAL A 36 -2.82 -3.82 -6.34
C VAL A 36 -1.82 -3.20 -7.32
N ASP A 37 -1.95 -1.91 -7.59
CA ASP A 37 -1.09 -1.21 -8.54
C ASP A 37 0.35 -1.13 -8.02
N ALA A 38 0.54 -0.85 -6.72
CA ALA A 38 1.86 -0.88 -6.12
C ALA A 38 2.49 -2.28 -6.23
N ALA A 39 1.74 -3.36 -5.99
CA ALA A 39 2.25 -4.72 -6.09
C ALA A 39 2.63 -5.15 -7.52
N ALA A 40 1.98 -4.56 -8.53
CA ALA A 40 2.30 -4.77 -9.94
C ALA A 40 3.59 -4.06 -10.36
N THR A 41 3.93 -2.92 -9.73
CA THR A 41 5.17 -2.18 -10.02
C THR A 41 6.40 -2.71 -9.28
N LEU A 42 6.20 -3.50 -8.22
CA LEU A 42 7.27 -4.21 -7.51
C LEU A 42 7.88 -5.31 -8.37
N ALA A 43 9.21 -5.43 -8.30
CA ALA A 43 9.95 -6.48 -8.99
C ALA A 43 9.52 -7.88 -8.50
N GLN A 44 9.68 -8.90 -9.36
CA GLN A 44 9.21 -10.27 -9.07
C GLN A 44 10.00 -10.95 -7.95
N ASP A 45 11.25 -10.56 -7.75
CA ASP A 45 12.18 -11.00 -6.70
C ASP A 45 11.95 -10.28 -5.36
N CYS A 46 11.07 -9.28 -5.32
CA CYS A 46 10.74 -8.57 -4.09
C CYS A 46 9.90 -9.46 -3.17
N ALA A 47 10.48 -9.93 -2.07
CA ALA A 47 9.81 -10.81 -1.11
C ALA A 47 8.84 -10.07 -0.18
N ALA A 48 9.22 -8.87 0.28
CA ALA A 48 8.43 -8.09 1.22
C ALA A 48 8.66 -6.58 1.06
N VAL A 49 7.64 -5.81 1.40
CA VAL A 49 7.64 -4.35 1.47
C VAL A 49 7.29 -3.86 2.85
N GLU A 50 7.61 -2.62 3.12
CA GLU A 50 7.10 -1.89 4.28
C GLU A 50 5.89 -1.08 3.84
N LEU A 51 4.85 -1.06 4.66
CA LEU A 51 3.63 -0.30 4.42
C LEU A 51 3.61 0.90 5.35
N ASN A 52 3.52 2.08 4.74
CA ASN A 52 3.27 3.34 5.42
C ASN A 52 1.93 3.91 4.96
N PHE A 53 1.11 4.38 5.89
CA PHE A 53 -0.14 5.08 5.59
C PHE A 53 -0.15 6.42 6.29
N GLU A 54 -0.29 7.52 5.54
CA GLU A 54 -0.23 8.89 6.06
C GLU A 54 1.02 9.18 6.90
N GLY A 55 2.15 8.56 6.53
CA GLY A 55 3.41 8.67 7.27
C GLY A 55 3.52 7.75 8.49
N LEU A 56 2.48 6.99 8.85
CA LEU A 56 2.52 5.98 9.90
C LEU A 56 3.03 4.65 9.37
N PHE A 57 4.04 4.08 10.03
CA PHE A 57 4.52 2.73 9.75
C PHE A 57 3.55 1.68 10.28
N LEU A 58 2.99 0.89 9.37
CA LEU A 58 2.03 -0.18 9.67
C LEU A 58 2.67 -1.56 9.77
N GLY A 59 3.89 -1.70 9.27
CA GLY A 59 4.64 -2.95 9.32
C GLY A 59 5.09 -3.46 7.95
N ALA A 60 5.76 -4.61 7.99
CA ALA A 60 6.18 -5.34 6.82
C ALA A 60 5.04 -6.21 6.26
N CYS A 61 4.84 -6.19 4.95
CA CYS A 61 3.91 -7.07 4.24
C CYS A 61 4.66 -7.88 3.17
N ALA A 62 4.34 -9.17 3.04
CA ALA A 62 4.86 -9.99 1.95
C ALA A 62 4.24 -9.52 0.62
N VAL A 63 5.07 -9.37 -0.42
CA VAL A 63 4.59 -8.95 -1.75
C VAL A 63 3.59 -9.97 -2.32
N GLU A 64 3.79 -11.25 -2.02
CA GLU A 64 2.82 -12.29 -2.39
C GLU A 64 1.45 -12.06 -1.75
N ALA A 65 1.39 -11.63 -0.49
CA ALA A 65 0.13 -11.32 0.20
C ALA A 65 -0.56 -10.09 -0.40
N LEU A 66 0.21 -9.09 -0.84
CA LEU A 66 -0.32 -7.94 -1.58
C LEU A 66 -0.92 -8.36 -2.93
N ARG A 67 -0.26 -9.28 -3.64
CA ARG A 67 -0.73 -9.77 -4.95
C ARG A 67 -1.94 -10.70 -4.84
N ARG A 68 -1.96 -11.59 -3.84
CA ARG A 68 -3.01 -12.61 -3.70
C ARG A 68 -4.23 -12.13 -2.92
N THR A 69 -4.02 -11.27 -1.93
CA THR A 69 -5.06 -10.85 -0.98
C THR A 69 -5.01 -9.35 -0.69
N PRO A 70 -5.05 -8.47 -1.71
CA PRO A 70 -4.94 -7.03 -1.52
C PRO A 70 -6.04 -6.46 -0.62
N ARG A 71 -7.26 -7.00 -0.72
CA ARG A 71 -8.40 -6.62 0.11
C ARG A 71 -8.18 -6.88 1.60
N ALA A 72 -7.58 -8.02 1.96
CA ALA A 72 -7.31 -8.34 3.36
C ALA A 72 -6.25 -7.40 3.96
N VAL A 73 -5.28 -6.98 3.15
CA VAL A 73 -4.29 -5.99 3.57
C VAL A 73 -4.93 -4.60 3.69
N ALA A 74 -5.75 -4.19 2.72
CA ALA A 74 -6.49 -2.93 2.79
C ALA A 74 -7.39 -2.86 4.03
N GLN A 75 -8.14 -3.93 4.33
CA GLN A 75 -8.97 -4.02 5.53
C GLN A 75 -8.16 -3.88 6.81
N ARG A 76 -6.96 -4.47 6.89
CA ARG A 76 -6.07 -4.30 8.05
C ARG A 76 -5.61 -2.86 8.21
N ILE A 77 -5.34 -2.17 7.10
CA ILE A 77 -5.01 -0.74 7.12
C ILE A 77 -6.23 0.03 7.64
N GLU A 78 -7.40 -0.13 7.01
CA GLU A 78 -8.63 0.58 7.39
C GLU A 78 -9.03 0.33 8.85
N GLN A 79 -8.98 -0.92 9.33
CA GLN A 79 -9.25 -1.28 10.72
C GLN A 79 -8.30 -0.63 11.73
N HIS A 80 -7.06 -0.35 11.32
CA HIS A 80 -6.09 0.34 12.18
C HIS A 80 -6.45 1.82 12.37
N PHE A 81 -7.23 2.41 11.47
CA PHE A 81 -7.61 3.83 11.47
C PHE A 81 -9.09 4.10 11.70
N GLN A 82 -9.94 3.06 11.81
CA GLN A 82 -11.30 3.24 12.29
C GLN A 82 -11.28 3.48 13.82
N PRO A 83 -11.86 4.58 14.32
CA PRO A 83 -12.08 4.75 15.75
C PRO A 83 -13.08 3.67 16.21
N ALA A 84 -12.78 3.05 17.35
CA ALA A 84 -13.67 2.12 18.05
C ALA A 84 -15.00 2.80 18.44
#